data_AF-A0A2N4YSX2-F1
#
_entry.id   AF-A0A2N4YSX2-F1
#
_cell.length_a   1.000
_cell.length_b   1.000
_cell.length_c   1.000
_cell.angle_alpha   90.00
_cell.angle_beta   90.00
_cell.angle_gamma   90.00
#
_symmetry.space_group_name_H-M   'P 1'
#
loop_
_entity.id
_entity.type
_entity.pdbx_description
1 polymer ?
#
loop_
_entity_poly.entity_id
_entity_poly.type
_entity_poly.pdbx_seq_one_letter_code
_entity_poly.pdbx_strand_id
1 'polypeptide(L)'
;MHVRYSLLASQATTAIFVLLWGSAAIFTRWGLDNASPMALLVFRFLIALVALAPLTIVRRRWLPAPGTRLQTAATGLMLIGGYSVCYFEAMANGVTPGLIATIMGIQPILTLCVVERRLQGRRLSGLLIALAGLVLLV
;
A
#
# COMPACT_ATOMS: atom_id res chain seq x y z
N MET A 1 20.40 10.66 24.82
CA MET A 1 20.68 10.88 23.38
C MET A 1 19.99 9.89 22.44
N HIS A 2 19.82 8.61 22.80
CA HIS A 2 19.17 7.60 21.95
C HIS A 2 17.71 7.91 21.51
N VAL A 3 16.94 8.64 22.32
CA VAL A 3 15.52 8.97 22.03
C VAL A 3 15.37 9.97 20.87
N ARG A 4 16.32 10.88 20.67
CA ARG A 4 16.25 11.85 19.54
C ARG A 4 16.56 11.19 18.21
N TYR A 5 17.47 10.21 18.19
CA TYR A 5 17.79 9.44 16.98
C TYR A 5 16.63 8.55 16.55
N SER A 6 15.89 7.95 17.49
CA SER A 6 14.72 7.14 17.14
C SER A 6 13.55 7.99 16.61
N LEU A 7 13.34 9.20 17.13
CA LEU A 7 12.34 10.14 16.62
C LEU A 7 12.67 10.68 15.22
N LEU A 8 13.94 11.03 14.97
CA LEU A 8 14.39 11.45 13.64
C LEU A 8 14.29 10.30 12.63
N ALA A 9 14.67 9.09 13.03
CA ALA A 9 14.55 7.91 12.18
C ALA A 9 13.09 7.56 11.86
N SER A 10 12.17 7.68 12.81
CA SER A 10 10.74 7.41 12.57
C SER A 10 10.10 8.45 11.66
N GLN A 11 10.43 9.73 11.84
CA GLN A 11 9.97 10.80 10.97
C GLN A 11 10.52 10.64 9.55
N ALA A 12 11.81 10.36 9.41
CA ALA A 12 12.44 10.12 8.11
C ALA A 12 11.80 8.92 7.40
N THR A 13 11.56 7.81 8.11
CA THR A 13 10.90 6.63 7.54
C THR A 13 9.50 6.97 7.04
N THR A 14 8.73 7.74 7.81
CA THR A 14 7.38 8.16 7.43
C THR A 14 7.41 9.06 6.19
N ALA A 15 8.31 10.04 6.14
CA ALA A 15 8.44 10.94 5.00
C ALA A 15 8.85 10.19 3.72
N ILE A 16 9.83 9.29 3.82
CA ILE A 16 10.27 8.45 2.69
C ILE A 16 9.12 7.56 2.21
N PHE A 17 8.37 6.96 3.13
CA PHE A 17 7.20 6.15 2.78
C PHE A 17 6.15 6.97 2.01
N VAL A 18 5.80 8.17 2.50
CA VAL A 18 4.83 9.05 1.84
C VAL A 18 5.30 9.44 0.43
N LEU A 19 6.57 9.81 0.28
CA LEU A 19 7.15 10.19 -1.03
C LEU A 19 7.18 9.00 -2.00
N LEU A 20 7.67 7.84 -1.56
CA LEU A 20 7.72 6.64 -2.40
C LEU A 20 6.33 6.17 -2.80
N TRP A 21 5.37 6.23 -1.88
CA TRP A 21 4.02 5.77 -2.13
C TRP A 21 3.24 6.74 -3.02
N GLY A 22 3.32 8.05 -2.76
CA GLY A 22 2.68 9.07 -3.58
C GLY A 22 3.23 9.11 -5.02
N SER A 23 4.56 8.99 -5.18
CA SER A 23 5.17 8.93 -6.52
C SER A 23 4.84 7.65 -7.28
N ALA A 24 4.63 6.52 -6.59
CA ALA A 24 4.30 5.26 -7.24
C ALA A 24 3.00 5.33 -8.08
N ALA A 25 2.00 6.10 -7.63
CA ALA A 25 0.76 6.29 -8.39
C ALA A 25 1.00 7.03 -9.72
N ILE A 26 1.87 8.06 -9.69
CA ILE A 26 2.28 8.82 -10.87
C ILE A 26 3.06 7.94 -11.84
N PHE A 27 4.08 7.22 -11.34
CA PHE A 27 4.87 6.28 -12.14
C PHE A 27 4.02 5.17 -12.74
N THR A 28 3.02 4.69 -12.01
CA THR A 28 2.14 3.64 -12.52
C THR A 28 1.29 4.16 -13.68
N ARG A 29 0.68 5.34 -13.53
CA ARG A 29 -0.08 5.95 -14.63
C ARG A 29 0.80 6.17 -15.86
N TRP A 30 2.01 6.70 -15.67
CA TRP A 30 2.96 6.91 -16.75
C TRP A 30 3.44 5.60 -17.41
N GLY A 31 3.64 4.55 -16.61
CA GLY A 31 3.97 3.22 -17.12
C GLY A 31 2.85 2.60 -17.94
N LEU A 32 1.59 2.82 -17.55
CA LEU A 32 0.40 2.34 -18.25
C LEU A 32 0.21 2.99 -19.62
N ASP A 33 0.76 4.18 -19.84
CA ASP A 33 0.76 4.82 -21.16
C ASP A 33 1.62 4.04 -22.18
N ASN A 34 2.55 3.20 -21.72
CA ASN A 34 3.52 2.49 -22.56
C ASN A 34 3.40 0.96 -22.52
N ALA A 35 2.69 0.39 -21.53
CA ALA A 35 2.64 -1.04 -21.31
C ALA A 35 1.30 -1.50 -20.72
N SER A 36 0.96 -2.77 -20.95
CA SER A 36 -0.24 -3.36 -20.36
C SER A 36 -0.13 -3.46 -18.83
N PRO A 37 -1.26 -3.37 -18.09
CA PRO A 37 -1.28 -3.44 -16.63
C PRO A 37 -0.59 -4.69 -16.09
N MET A 38 -0.90 -5.85 -16.68
CA MET A 38 -0.35 -7.13 -16.26
C MET A 38 1.17 -7.23 -16.50
N ALA A 39 1.67 -6.69 -17.62
CA ALA A 39 3.12 -6.68 -17.88
C ALA A 39 3.88 -5.85 -16.83
N LEU A 40 3.36 -4.68 -16.47
CA LEU A 40 3.94 -3.85 -15.40
C LEU A 40 3.89 -4.54 -14.04
N LEU A 41 2.80 -5.23 -13.72
CA LEU A 41 2.68 -6.01 -12.48
C LEU A 41 3.72 -7.12 -12.40
N VAL A 42 3.85 -7.91 -13.46
CA VAL A 42 4.82 -9.01 -13.53
C VAL A 42 6.23 -8.46 -13.34
N PHE A 43 6.57 -7.38 -14.03
CA PHE A 43 7.88 -6.75 -13.90
C PHE A 43 8.12 -6.19 -12.49
N ARG A 44 7.12 -5.51 -11.91
CA ARG A 44 7.16 -4.99 -10.54
C ARG A 44 7.41 -6.10 -9.52
N PHE A 45 6.70 -7.22 -9.63
CA PHE A 45 6.87 -8.35 -8.72
C PHE A 45 8.16 -9.13 -8.97
N LEU A 46 8.64 -9.18 -10.21
CA LEU A 46 9.95 -9.76 -10.54
C LEU A 46 11.09 -8.96 -9.90
N ILE A 47 11.05 -7.63 -9.98
CA ILE A 47 12.02 -6.76 -9.29
C ILE A 47 11.93 -6.99 -7.78
N ALA A 48 10.73 -7.02 -7.21
CA ALA A 48 10.56 -7.27 -5.78
C ALA A 48 11.14 -8.63 -5.36
N LEU A 49 10.94 -9.67 -6.17
CA LEU A 49 11.50 -11.01 -5.93
C LEU A 49 13.03 -10.98 -5.97
N VAL A 50 13.63 -10.35 -6.98
CA VAL A 50 15.09 -10.21 -7.11
C VAL A 50 15.67 -9.41 -5.95
N ALA A 51 15.00 -8.35 -5.51
CA ALA A 51 15.44 -7.54 -4.37
C ALA A 51 15.35 -8.29 -3.03
N LEU A 52 14.33 -9.14 -2.86
CA LEU A 52 14.12 -9.91 -1.63
C LEU A 52 14.90 -11.22 -1.59
N ALA A 53 15.28 -11.81 -2.71
CA ALA A 53 15.99 -13.08 -2.78
C ALA A 53 17.34 -13.10 -2.02
N PRO A 54 18.21 -12.07 -2.10
CA PRO A 54 19.42 -12.01 -1.28
C PRO A 54 19.12 -12.06 0.22
N LEU A 55 18.04 -11.41 0.66
CA LEU A 55 17.65 -11.38 2.06
C LEU A 55 17.17 -12.77 2.55
N THR A 56 16.43 -13.51 1.73
CA THR A 56 15.99 -14.87 2.08
C THR A 56 17.16 -15.85 2.12
N ILE A 57 18.14 -15.71 1.21
CA ILE A 57 19.39 -16.48 1.19
C ILE A 57 20.19 -16.24 2.48
N VAL A 58 20.46 -14.98 2.83
CA VAL A 58 21.24 -14.61 4.02
C VAL A 58 20.55 -15.09 5.30
N ARG A 59 19.21 -14.98 5.38
CA ARG A 59 18.45 -15.41 6.56
C ARG A 59 18.17 -16.92 6.60
N ARG A 60 18.50 -17.67 5.53
CA ARG A 60 18.20 -19.10 5.35
C ARG A 60 16.74 -19.47 5.63
N ARG A 61 15.82 -18.53 5.42
CA ARG A 61 14.38 -18.69 5.68
C ARG A 61 13.61 -18.37 4.41
N TRP A 62 13.34 -19.43 3.65
CA TRP A 62 12.65 -19.35 2.36
C TRP A 62 11.15 -19.49 2.47
N LEU A 63 10.67 -20.18 3.50
CA LEU A 63 9.26 -20.51 3.66
C LEU A 63 8.74 -20.04 5.02
N PRO A 64 7.45 -19.67 5.08
CA PRO A 64 6.74 -19.48 6.35
C PRO A 64 6.79 -20.76 7.20
N ALA A 65 6.52 -20.59 8.49
CA ALA A 65 6.48 -21.69 9.45
C ALA A 65 5.60 -22.86 8.93
N PRO A 66 5.98 -24.12 9.20
CA PRO A 66 5.14 -25.27 8.87
C PRO A 66 3.73 -25.07 9.44
N GLY A 67 2.69 -25.31 8.64
CA GLY A 67 1.29 -25.12 9.03
C GLY A 67 0.66 -23.77 8.65
N THR A 68 1.44 -22.70 8.42
CA THR A 68 0.87 -21.38 8.04
C THR A 68 1.06 -21.02 6.56
N ARG A 69 1.64 -21.93 5.77
CA ARG A 69 2.01 -21.69 4.37
C ARG A 69 0.81 -21.33 3.50
N LEU A 70 -0.28 -22.10 3.58
CA LEU A 70 -1.48 -21.84 2.76
C LEU A 70 -2.13 -20.52 3.15
N GLN A 71 -2.26 -20.24 4.45
CA GLN A 71 -2.80 -18.97 4.94
C GLN A 71 -1.95 -17.79 4.49
N THR A 72 -0.62 -17.91 4.58
CA THR A 72 0.31 -16.85 4.16
C THR A 72 0.23 -16.62 2.64
N ALA A 73 0.16 -17.70 1.85
CA ALA A 73 0.00 -17.62 0.41
C ALA A 73 -1.35 -16.99 0.02
N ALA A 74 -2.45 -17.40 0.64
CA ALA A 74 -3.78 -16.85 0.38
C ALA A 74 -3.86 -15.36 0.76
N THR A 75 -3.36 -15.00 1.95
CA THR A 75 -3.32 -13.60 2.41
C THR A 75 -2.44 -12.75 1.50
N GLY A 76 -1.26 -13.25 1.10
CA GLY A 76 -0.38 -12.55 0.16
C GLY A 76 -1.01 -12.37 -1.22
N LEU A 77 -1.63 -13.42 -1.76
CA LEU A 77 -2.32 -13.36 -3.03
C LEU A 77 -3.45 -12.32 -3.01
N MET A 78 -4.23 -12.27 -1.92
CA MET A 78 -5.34 -11.32 -1.79
C MET A 78 -4.85 -9.87 -1.60
N LEU A 79 -3.97 -9.64 -0.62
CA LEU A 79 -3.57 -8.30 -0.19
C LEU A 79 -2.52 -7.66 -1.09
N ILE A 80 -1.67 -8.46 -1.73
CA ILE A 80 -0.60 -7.96 -2.59
C ILE A 80 -0.99 -8.14 -4.05
N GLY A 81 -1.37 -9.36 -4.45
CA GLY A 81 -1.74 -9.67 -5.83
C GLY A 81 -3.06 -9.02 -6.24
N GLY A 82 -4.16 -9.44 -5.62
CA GLY A 82 -5.51 -8.98 -5.95
C GLY A 82 -5.66 -7.47 -5.84
N TYR A 83 -5.17 -6.87 -4.76
CA TYR A 83 -5.12 -5.41 -4.62
C TYR A 83 -4.35 -4.75 -5.77
N SER A 84 -3.14 -5.23 -6.12
CA SER A 84 -2.34 -4.60 -7.18
C SER A 84 -2.99 -4.76 -8.56
N VAL A 85 -3.62 -5.89 -8.83
CA VAL A 85 -4.36 -6.14 -10.09
C VAL A 85 -5.49 -5.13 -10.22
N CYS A 86 -6.36 -5.04 -9.21
CA CYS A 86 -7.46 -4.08 -9.20
C CYS A 86 -6.97 -2.63 -9.29
N TYR A 87 -5.87 -2.30 -8.62
CA TYR A 87 -5.27 -0.96 -8.62
C TYR A 87 -4.79 -0.55 -10.01
N PHE A 88 -4.02 -1.40 -10.70
CA PHE A 88 -3.51 -1.09 -12.03
C PHE A 88 -4.62 -1.13 -13.10
N GLU A 89 -5.52 -2.10 -13.03
CA GLU A 89 -6.66 -2.18 -13.95
C GLU A 89 -7.59 -0.97 -13.82
N ALA A 90 -7.87 -0.50 -12.60
CA ALA A 90 -8.67 0.71 -12.41
C ALA A 90 -8.02 1.92 -13.10
N MET A 91 -6.70 2.11 -12.95
CA MET A 91 -6.01 3.21 -13.63
C MET A 91 -5.96 3.04 -15.15
N ALA A 92 -5.84 1.81 -15.64
CA ALA A 92 -5.88 1.51 -17.06
C ALA A 92 -7.24 1.87 -17.67
N ASN A 93 -8.32 1.65 -16.92
CA ASN A 93 -9.68 2.04 -17.29
C ASN A 93 -10.01 3.53 -17.07
N GLY A 94 -8.99 4.38 -16.83
CA GLY A 94 -9.14 5.84 -16.81
C GLY A 94 -9.34 6.45 -15.42
N VAL A 95 -9.29 5.66 -14.34
CA VAL A 95 -9.31 6.21 -12.97
C VAL A 95 -8.02 6.98 -12.72
N THR A 96 -8.14 8.25 -12.31
CA THR A 96 -6.97 9.10 -12.04
C THR A 96 -6.26 8.70 -10.75
N PRO A 97 -4.94 8.93 -10.63
CA PRO A 97 -4.21 8.71 -9.39
C PRO A 97 -4.83 9.39 -8.16
N GLY A 98 -5.37 10.60 -8.34
CA GLY A 98 -6.07 11.35 -7.30
C GLY A 98 -7.35 10.64 -6.83
N LEU A 99 -8.18 10.15 -7.77
CA LEU A 99 -9.39 9.42 -7.42
C LEU A 99 -9.07 8.10 -6.69
N ILE A 100 -8.02 7.38 -7.11
CA ILE A 100 -7.55 6.21 -6.36
C ILE A 100 -7.09 6.57 -4.95
N ALA A 101 -6.31 7.65 -4.79
CA ALA A 101 -5.85 8.10 -3.48
C ALA A 101 -7.05 8.41 -2.55
N THR A 102 -8.09 9.05 -3.07
CA THR A 102 -9.33 9.33 -2.35
C THR A 102 -10.06 8.05 -1.93
N ILE A 103 -10.23 7.09 -2.85
CA ILE A 103 -10.86 5.79 -2.56
C ILE A 103 -10.08 5.06 -1.46
N MET A 104 -8.75 5.07 -1.54
CA MET A 104 -7.89 4.45 -0.53
C MET A 104 -7.95 5.18 0.82
N GLY A 105 -8.14 6.50 0.82
CA GLY A 105 -8.36 7.30 2.02
C GLY A 105 -9.61 6.91 2.81
N ILE A 106 -10.53 6.14 2.22
CA ILE A 106 -11.71 5.61 2.90
C ILE A 106 -11.37 4.39 3.79
N GLN A 107 -10.28 3.66 3.50
CA GLN A 107 -9.91 2.43 4.22
C GLN A 107 -9.83 2.59 5.75
N PRO A 108 -9.26 3.68 6.31
CA PRO A 108 -9.20 3.86 7.77
C PRO A 108 -10.59 4.04 8.40
N ILE A 109 -11.55 4.62 7.67
CA ILE A 109 -12.95 4.76 8.12
C ILE A 109 -13.60 3.38 8.16
N LEU A 110 -13.46 2.59 7.09
CA LEU A 110 -14.00 1.24 7.04
C LEU A 110 -13.38 0.35 8.13
N THR A 111 -12.08 0.46 8.33
CA THR A 111 -11.36 -0.27 9.38
C THR A 111 -11.90 0.09 10.76
N LEU A 112 -12.12 1.38 11.02
CA LEU A 112 -12.72 1.85 12.26
C LEU A 112 -14.13 1.26 12.46
N CYS A 113 -14.99 1.31 11.44
CA CYS A 113 -16.35 0.78 11.49
C CYS A 113 -16.41 -0.73 11.73
N VAL A 114 -15.47 -1.49 11.17
CA VAL A 114 -15.45 -2.96 11.27
C VAL A 114 -14.83 -3.44 12.58
N VAL A 115 -13.73 -2.80 13.02
CA VAL A 115 -12.93 -3.29 14.16
C VAL A 115 -13.41 -2.69 15.48
N GLU A 116 -13.82 -1.43 15.50
CA GLU A 116 -14.10 -0.71 16.73
C GLU A 116 -15.58 -0.81 17.12
N ARG A 117 -15.88 -1.62 18.14
CA ARG A 117 -17.25 -1.83 18.63
C ARG A 117 -17.91 -0.57 19.23
N ARG A 118 -17.12 0.40 19.66
CA ARG A 118 -17.60 1.68 20.21
C ARG A 118 -17.01 2.83 19.40
N LEU A 119 -17.74 3.25 18.38
CA LEU A 119 -17.36 4.38 17.53
C LEU A 119 -17.24 5.65 18.37
N GLN A 120 -16.02 6.04 18.70
CA GLN A 120 -15.77 7.35 19.31
C GLN A 120 -16.04 8.43 18.26
N GLY A 121 -17.12 9.20 18.45
CA GLY A 121 -17.54 10.24 17.50
C GLY A 121 -16.43 11.25 17.13
N ARG A 122 -15.51 11.55 18.07
CA ARG A 122 -14.34 12.40 17.83
C ARG A 122 -13.34 11.80 16.83
N ARG A 123 -13.15 10.48 16.85
CA ARG A 123 -12.24 9.79 15.93
C ARG A 123 -12.84 9.74 14.53
N LEU A 124 -14.13 9.41 14.45
CA LEU A 124 -14.87 9.40 13.18
C LEU A 124 -14.91 10.79 12.54
N SER A 125 -15.20 11.85 13.30
CA SER A 125 -15.20 13.22 12.77
C SER A 125 -13.82 13.65 12.27
N GLY A 126 -12.75 13.31 13.00
CA GLY A 126 -11.38 13.57 12.54
C GLY A 126 -11.05 12.88 11.23
N LEU A 127 -11.45 11.61 11.05
CA LEU A 127 -11.27 10.91 9.78
C LEU A 127 -12.11 11.52 8.65
N LEU A 128 -13.35 11.93 8.93
CA LEU A 128 -14.21 12.55 7.91
C LEU A 128 -13.65 13.91 7.47
N ILE A 129 -13.11 14.71 8.39
CA ILE A 129 -12.43 15.97 8.06
C ILE A 129 -11.18 15.71 7.21
N ALA A 130 -10.37 14.71 7.59
CA ALA A 130 -9.19 14.33 6.81
C ALA A 130 -9.56 13.86 5.40
N LEU A 131 -10.62 13.05 5.26
CA LEU A 131 -11.11 12.60 3.97
C LEU A 131 -11.68 13.77 3.15
N ALA A 132 -12.43 14.69 3.76
CA ALA A 132 -12.94 15.86 3.07
C ALA A 132 -11.80 16.75 2.54
N GLY A 133 -10.74 16.94 3.34
CA GLY A 133 -9.54 17.64 2.90
C GLY A 133 -8.84 16.94 1.72
N LEU A 134 -8.80 15.61 1.72
CA LEU A 134 -8.26 14.82 0.60
C LEU A 134 -9.12 14.96 -0.66
N VAL A 135 -10.45 14.91 -0.54
CA VAL A 135 -11.38 15.09 -1.67
C VAL A 135 -11.22 16.47 -2.30
N LEU A 136 -11.05 17.52 -1.49
CA LEU A 136 -10.86 18.89 -1.99
C LEU A 136 -9.53 19.11 -2.73
N LEU A 137 -8.53 18.26 -2.50
CA LEU A 137 -7.22 18.36 -3.12
C LEU A 137 -7.21 17.75 -4.54
N VAL A 138 -8.12 16.83 -4.83
CA VAL A 138 -8.21 16.06 -6.08
C VAL A 138 -9.14 16.74 -7.07
#